data_AF-A0A7S2EZE8-F1
#
_entry.id   AF-A0A7S2EZE8-F1
#
_cell.length_a   1.000
_cell.length_b   1.000
_cell.length_c   1.000
_cell.angle_alpha   90.00
_cell.angle_beta   90.00
_cell.angle_gamma   90.00
#
_symmetry.space_group_name_H-M   'P 1'
#
loop_
_entity.id
_entity.type
_entity.pdbx_description
1 polymer ?
#
loop_
_entity_poly.entity_id
_entity_poly.type
_entity_poly.pdbx_seq_one_letter_code
_entity_poly.pdbx_strand_id
1 'polypeptide(L)'
;LKGYSEDVTMFEDTPGQTPRVVTLTGSSDFKGCLELTKKILHTDYECDLPPCTIRGAYMTKLTGKFVGISGFKFALLNLGLKLGSTTPGMLRDAVEKFCGQSFADLGGNTKFTKYECFLGNYAYSMLIGLGFKDNDDSVCFAGDYSWTLGAVVYEALAEASAPPTRRRLLELPGVQSVPH
;
A
#
# COMPACT_ATOMS: atom_id res chain seq x y z
N LEU A 1 -7.96 -11.15 12.86
CA LEU A 1 -7.27 -12.14 13.72
C LEU A 1 -8.26 -12.71 14.73
N LYS A 2 -8.20 -14.01 15.00
CA LYS A 2 -9.11 -14.73 15.91
C LYS A 2 -9.05 -14.11 17.31
N GLY A 3 -10.22 -13.86 17.89
CA GLY A 3 -10.35 -13.23 19.21
C GLY A 3 -10.26 -11.70 19.21
N TYR A 4 -10.00 -11.07 18.06
CA TYR A 4 -10.17 -9.63 17.91
C TYR A 4 -11.62 -9.28 17.58
N SER A 5 -12.16 -8.23 18.20
CA SER A 5 -13.47 -7.67 17.91
C SER A 5 -13.44 -6.15 18.05
N GLU A 6 -14.13 -5.44 17.17
CA GLU A 6 -14.36 -4.00 17.30
C GLU A 6 -15.72 -3.58 16.76
N ASP A 7 -16.30 -2.56 17.37
CA ASP A 7 -17.53 -1.94 16.89
C ASP A 7 -17.17 -0.81 15.92
N VAL A 8 -17.72 -0.90 14.72
CA VAL A 8 -17.52 0.08 13.64
C VAL A 8 -18.85 0.71 13.30
N THR A 9 -18.86 2.04 13.29
CA THR A 9 -20.00 2.80 12.80
C THR A 9 -19.97 2.84 11.29
N MET A 10 -20.98 2.23 10.66
CA MET A 10 -21.23 2.31 9.24
C MET A 10 -22.12 3.51 8.92
N PHE A 11 -21.68 4.29 7.94
CA PHE A 11 -22.44 5.38 7.36
C PHE A 11 -22.96 4.91 6.00
N GLU A 12 -24.26 5.05 5.77
CA GLU A 12 -24.85 4.86 4.44
C GLU A 12 -24.93 6.23 3.77
N ASP A 13 -24.59 6.32 2.48
CA ASP A 13 -24.59 7.58 1.70
C ASP A 13 -26.00 8.12 1.44
N THR A 14 -27.04 7.49 2.00
CA THR A 14 -28.43 7.91 1.85
C THR A 14 -28.77 9.04 2.84
N PRO A 15 -29.31 10.18 2.36
CA PRO A 15 -29.74 11.27 3.23
C PRO A 15 -30.80 10.81 4.25
N GLY A 16 -30.57 11.05 5.54
CA GLY A 16 -31.54 10.80 6.61
C GLY A 16 -31.45 9.43 7.30
N GLN A 17 -30.51 8.55 6.91
CA GLN A 17 -30.28 7.30 7.64
C GLN A 17 -29.38 7.50 8.87
N THR A 18 -29.81 6.95 10.00
CA THR A 18 -29.00 6.91 11.22
C THR A 18 -27.84 5.92 11.05
N PRO A 19 -26.62 6.28 11.47
CA PRO A 19 -25.48 5.37 11.41
C PRO A 19 -25.76 4.06 12.14
N ARG A 20 -25.31 2.95 11.56
CA ARG A 20 -25.47 1.61 12.14
C ARG A 20 -24.15 1.17 12.76
N VAL A 21 -24.19 0.64 13.97
CA VAL A 21 -23.01 0.04 14.60
C VAL A 21 -22.99 -1.43 14.25
N VAL A 22 -21.88 -1.90 13.66
CA VAL A 22 -21.64 -3.31 13.37
C VAL A 22 -20.40 -3.78 14.12
N THR A 23 -20.47 -4.99 14.66
CA THR A 23 -19.33 -5.61 15.33
C THR A 23 -18.54 -6.44 14.30
N LEU A 24 -17.30 -6.04 14.03
CA LEU A 24 -16.38 -6.81 13.21
C LEU A 24 -15.58 -7.77 14.09
N THR A 25 -15.63 -9.06 13.77
CA THR A 25 -14.86 -10.10 14.46
C THR A 25 -13.84 -10.71 13.52
N GLY A 26 -12.61 -10.90 14.01
CA GLY A 26 -11.56 -11.51 13.22
C GLY A 26 -11.66 -13.04 13.21
N SER A 27 -11.59 -13.65 12.02
CA SER A 27 -11.68 -15.11 11.84
C SER A 27 -10.34 -15.84 11.79
N SER A 28 -9.22 -15.12 11.57
CA SER A 28 -7.90 -15.72 11.21
C SER A 28 -7.94 -16.59 9.95
N ASP A 29 -8.82 -16.26 9.01
CA ASP A 29 -8.87 -16.91 7.71
C ASP A 29 -7.97 -16.20 6.69
N PHE A 30 -6.76 -16.72 6.49
CA PHE A 30 -5.83 -16.22 5.49
C PHE A 30 -6.42 -16.27 4.07
N LYS A 31 -7.04 -17.38 3.69
CA LYS A 31 -7.56 -17.58 2.33
C LYS A 31 -8.73 -16.64 2.05
N GLY A 32 -9.66 -16.53 3.00
CA GLY A 32 -10.76 -15.58 2.91
C GLY A 32 -10.26 -14.13 2.81
N CYS A 33 -9.24 -13.76 3.58
CA CYS A 33 -8.64 -12.43 3.50
C CYS A 33 -7.97 -12.17 2.13
N LEU A 34 -7.23 -13.15 1.62
CA LEU A 34 -6.58 -13.08 0.31
C LEU A 34 -7.59 -12.91 -0.83
N GLU A 35 -8.71 -13.64 -0.80
CA GLU A 35 -9.76 -13.49 -1.80
C GLU A 35 -10.47 -12.13 -1.70
N LEU A 36 -10.63 -11.58 -0.49
CA LEU A 36 -11.16 -10.23 -0.32
C LEU A 36 -10.20 -9.16 -0.88
N THR A 37 -8.90 -9.28 -0.65
CA THR A 37 -7.94 -8.29 -1.18
C THR A 37 -7.85 -8.33 -2.70
N LYS A 38 -7.95 -9.51 -3.32
CA LYS A 38 -8.08 -9.65 -4.78
C LYS A 38 -9.32 -8.95 -5.33
N LYS A 39 -10.47 -9.12 -4.66
CA LYS A 39 -11.73 -8.45 -5.02
C LYS A 39 -11.64 -6.93 -4.91
N ILE A 40 -11.02 -6.40 -3.85
CA ILE A 40 -10.80 -4.94 -3.68
C ILE A 40 -9.94 -4.39 -4.82
N LEU A 41 -8.92 -5.14 -5.24
CA LEU A 41 -8.04 -4.77 -6.34
C LEU A 41 -8.65 -5.05 -7.73
N HIS A 42 -9.81 -5.70 -7.78
CA HIS A 42 -10.49 -6.07 -9.02
C HIS A 42 -9.57 -6.81 -9.99
N THR A 43 -8.78 -7.76 -9.47
CA THR A 43 -7.84 -8.56 -10.29
C THR A 43 -8.54 -9.57 -11.19
N ASP A 44 -9.85 -9.75 -11.01
CA ASP A 44 -10.75 -10.62 -11.75
C ASP A 44 -11.53 -9.90 -12.87
N TYR A 45 -11.33 -8.59 -13.04
CA TYR A 45 -11.98 -7.83 -14.10
C TYR A 45 -11.53 -8.30 -15.48
N GLU A 46 -12.46 -8.23 -16.44
CA GLU A 46 -12.17 -8.53 -17.84
C GLU A 46 -11.08 -7.60 -18.38
N CYS A 47 -10.21 -8.17 -19.21
CA CYS A 47 -9.05 -7.50 -19.75
C CYS A 47 -9.18 -7.38 -21.27
N ASP A 48 -9.64 -6.21 -21.72
CA ASP A 48 -9.85 -5.94 -23.15
C ASP A 48 -8.54 -5.92 -23.93
N LEU A 49 -7.45 -5.47 -23.29
CA LEU A 49 -6.12 -5.39 -23.89
C LEU A 49 -5.06 -6.02 -22.97
N PRO A 50 -4.70 -7.30 -23.16
CA PRO A 50 -3.66 -7.95 -22.35
C PRO A 50 -2.24 -7.40 -22.62
N PRO A 51 -1.37 -7.32 -21.60
CA PRO A 51 -1.59 -7.68 -20.20
C PRO A 51 -2.33 -6.60 -19.41
N CYS A 52 -3.19 -7.00 -18.47
CA CYS A 52 -3.84 -6.09 -17.53
C CYS A 52 -3.36 -6.32 -16.09
N THR A 53 -3.62 -5.33 -15.26
CA THR A 53 -3.29 -5.31 -13.82
C THR A 53 -4.55 -5.11 -12.99
N ILE A 54 -4.46 -4.37 -11.89
CA ILE A 54 -5.58 -4.03 -11.03
C ILE A 54 -6.66 -3.29 -11.82
N ARG A 55 -7.93 -3.64 -11.56
CA ARG A 55 -9.11 -3.04 -12.21
C ARG A 55 -9.13 -3.16 -13.74
N GLY A 56 -8.49 -4.18 -14.32
CA GLY A 56 -8.44 -4.38 -15.77
C GLY A 56 -7.59 -3.34 -16.52
N ALA A 57 -6.75 -2.57 -15.82
CA ALA A 57 -5.91 -1.55 -16.45
C ALA A 57 -4.75 -2.18 -17.23
N TYR A 58 -4.62 -1.84 -18.52
CA TYR A 58 -3.50 -2.27 -19.35
C TYR A 58 -2.15 -1.84 -18.74
N MET A 59 -1.20 -2.78 -18.73
CA MET A 59 0.20 -2.51 -18.39
C MET A 59 1.11 -3.42 -19.20
N THR A 60 2.22 -2.88 -19.69
CA THR A 60 3.25 -3.68 -20.35
C THR A 60 3.86 -4.71 -19.39
N LYS A 61 4.38 -5.82 -19.93
CA LYS A 61 5.12 -6.81 -19.12
C LYS A 61 6.25 -6.13 -18.33
N LEU A 62 6.41 -6.54 -17.08
CA LEU A 62 7.49 -6.05 -16.22
C LEU A 62 8.86 -6.40 -16.82
N THR A 63 9.73 -5.40 -16.91
CA THR A 63 11.12 -5.55 -17.33
C THR A 63 12.01 -4.66 -16.46
N GLY A 64 13.12 -5.20 -15.95
CA GLY A 64 14.09 -4.45 -15.15
C GLY A 64 14.03 -4.79 -13.66
N LYS A 65 14.59 -3.91 -12.83
CA LYS A 65 14.58 -4.01 -11.36
C LYS A 65 13.70 -2.90 -10.79
N PHE A 66 12.92 -3.26 -9.77
CA PHE A 66 11.91 -2.42 -9.15
C PHE A 66 12.20 -2.24 -7.67
N VAL A 67 11.68 -1.15 -7.09
CA VAL A 67 11.73 -0.91 -5.65
C VAL A 67 10.33 -0.75 -5.09
N GLY A 68 9.96 -1.60 -4.14
CA GLY A 68 8.74 -1.49 -3.36
C GLY A 68 8.93 -0.53 -2.20
N ILE A 69 8.30 0.64 -2.26
CA ILE A 69 8.47 1.72 -1.26
C ILE A 69 7.25 1.82 -0.32
N SER A 70 7.36 2.67 0.71
CA SER A 70 6.26 3.04 1.60
C SER A 70 5.49 1.83 2.16
N GLY A 71 4.21 1.65 1.82
CA GLY A 71 3.36 0.59 2.37
C GLY A 71 3.90 -0.82 2.16
N PHE A 72 4.58 -1.08 1.03
CA PHE A 72 5.22 -2.38 0.80
C PHE A 72 6.34 -2.64 1.81
N LYS A 73 7.24 -1.66 2.00
CA LYS A 73 8.34 -1.74 2.96
C LYS A 73 7.83 -2.02 4.38
N PHE A 74 6.79 -1.29 4.81
CA PHE A 74 6.23 -1.49 6.14
C PHE A 74 5.49 -2.82 6.30
N ALA A 75 4.78 -3.31 5.28
CA ALA A 75 4.17 -4.63 5.31
C ALA A 75 5.21 -5.74 5.57
N LEU A 76 6.40 -5.64 4.96
CA LEU A 76 7.49 -6.58 5.22
C LEU A 76 8.08 -6.42 6.63
N LEU A 77 8.37 -5.19 7.06
CA LEU A 77 8.96 -4.93 8.38
C LEU A 77 8.06 -5.41 9.51
N ASN A 78 6.75 -5.17 9.41
CA ASN A 78 5.78 -5.56 10.42
C ASN A 78 5.63 -7.09 10.55
N LEU A 79 6.01 -7.83 9.49
CA LEU A 79 6.06 -9.29 9.48
C LEU A 79 7.46 -9.85 9.80
N GLY A 80 8.43 -8.98 10.13
CA GLY A 80 9.80 -9.39 10.48
C GLY A 80 10.64 -9.85 9.28
N LEU A 81 10.28 -9.45 8.06
CA LEU A 81 10.97 -9.85 6.83
C LEU A 81 12.16 -8.94 6.50
N LYS A 82 13.17 -9.51 5.83
CA LYS A 82 14.37 -8.78 5.40
C LYS A 82 14.13 -8.05 4.09
N LEU A 83 14.22 -6.72 4.10
CA LEU A 83 13.89 -5.88 2.95
C LEU A 83 14.72 -6.12 1.67
N GLY A 84 15.96 -6.59 1.81
CA GLY A 84 16.87 -6.78 0.67
C GLY A 84 16.81 -8.16 -0.01
N SER A 85 16.09 -9.12 0.56
CA SER A 85 16.11 -10.52 0.09
C SER A 85 14.75 -11.22 0.13
N THR A 86 13.67 -10.46 0.31
CA THR A 86 12.31 -11.02 0.40
C THR A 86 11.69 -11.03 -1.00
N THR A 87 11.22 -12.21 -1.43
CA THR A 87 10.41 -12.35 -2.65
C THR A 87 8.92 -12.24 -2.33
N PRO A 88 8.03 -12.05 -3.33
CA PRO A 88 6.59 -12.05 -3.09
C PRO A 88 6.06 -13.33 -2.43
N GLY A 89 6.63 -14.50 -2.75
CA GLY A 89 6.28 -15.77 -2.11
C GLY A 89 6.66 -15.82 -0.63
N MET A 90 7.84 -15.29 -0.26
CA MET A 90 8.25 -15.18 1.14
C MET A 90 7.32 -14.24 1.93
N LEU A 91 6.84 -13.16 1.29
CA LEU A 91 5.82 -12.30 1.87
C LEU A 91 4.52 -13.08 2.10
N ARG A 92 4.01 -13.81 1.10
CA ARG A 92 2.80 -14.64 1.24
C ARG A 92 2.91 -15.60 2.42
N ASP A 93 4.01 -16.35 2.52
CA ASP A 93 4.17 -17.37 3.55
C ASP A 93 4.23 -16.74 4.96
N ALA A 94 4.85 -15.56 5.10
CA ALA A 94 4.86 -14.81 6.35
C ALA A 94 3.46 -14.27 6.71
N VAL A 95 2.71 -13.80 5.73
CA VAL A 95 1.32 -13.34 5.92
C VAL A 95 0.42 -14.49 6.34
N GLU A 96 0.51 -15.65 5.68
CA GLU A 96 -0.26 -16.85 6.03
C GLU A 96 0.02 -17.26 7.48
N LYS A 97 1.30 -17.32 7.86
CA LYS A 97 1.71 -17.60 9.24
C LYS A 97 1.14 -16.58 10.22
N PHE A 98 1.25 -15.29 9.93
CA PHE A 98 0.77 -14.23 10.82
C PHE A 98 -0.76 -14.25 10.96
N CYS A 99 -1.49 -14.37 9.86
CA CYS A 99 -2.95 -14.43 9.84
C CYS A 99 -3.50 -15.64 10.62
N GLY A 100 -2.75 -16.75 10.66
CA GLY A 100 -3.11 -17.95 11.43
C GLY A 100 -2.97 -17.82 12.95
N GLN A 101 -2.31 -16.77 13.45
CA GLN A 101 -2.16 -16.52 14.88
C GLN A 101 -3.44 -15.92 15.48
N SER A 102 -3.68 -16.17 16.78
CA SER A 102 -4.73 -15.45 17.50
C SER A 102 -4.25 -14.05 17.89
N PHE A 103 -5.20 -13.14 18.12
CA PHE A 103 -4.86 -11.79 18.57
C PHE A 103 -4.15 -11.78 19.94
N ALA A 104 -4.43 -12.78 20.79
CA ALA A 104 -3.79 -12.95 22.09
C ALA A 104 -2.32 -13.41 21.97
N ASP A 105 -2.02 -14.32 21.02
CA ASP A 105 -0.65 -14.83 20.79
C ASP A 105 0.32 -13.72 20.35
N LEU A 106 -0.23 -12.66 19.76
CA LEU A 106 0.53 -11.50 19.29
C LEU A 106 0.81 -10.48 20.40
N GLY A 107 0.57 -10.85 21.67
CA GLY A 107 0.82 -10.01 22.84
C GLY A 107 -0.22 -8.91 23.07
N GLY A 108 -1.24 -8.81 22.21
CA GLY A 108 -2.29 -7.81 22.28
C GLY A 108 -1.79 -6.38 22.03
N ASN A 109 -2.56 -5.65 21.22
CA ASN A 109 -2.64 -4.19 21.23
C ASN A 109 -1.37 -3.38 20.89
N THR A 110 -0.73 -3.64 19.75
CA THR A 110 -0.26 -2.50 18.97
C THR A 110 -1.43 -2.01 18.11
N LYS A 111 -1.60 -0.69 17.98
CA LYS A 111 -2.66 -0.04 17.18
C LYS A 111 -2.77 -0.61 15.76
N PHE A 112 -1.68 -1.15 15.23
CA PHE A 112 -1.55 -1.60 13.85
C PHE A 112 -1.60 -3.12 13.67
N THR A 113 -1.32 -3.93 14.72
CA THR A 113 -1.32 -5.41 14.65
C THR A 113 -2.60 -5.97 14.01
N LYS A 114 -3.75 -5.36 14.29
CA LYS A 114 -5.05 -5.81 13.75
C LYS A 114 -5.15 -5.69 12.23
N TYR A 115 -4.38 -4.80 11.60
CA TYR A 115 -4.39 -4.55 10.17
C TYR A 115 -3.32 -5.34 9.41
N GLU A 116 -2.29 -5.87 10.07
CA GLU A 116 -1.12 -6.46 9.38
C GLU A 116 -1.48 -7.66 8.51
N CYS A 117 -2.42 -8.50 8.95
CA CYS A 117 -2.92 -9.61 8.12
C CYS A 117 -3.56 -9.09 6.82
N PHE A 118 -4.34 -8.01 6.90
CA PHE A 118 -4.95 -7.38 5.73
C PHE A 118 -3.90 -6.68 4.86
N LEU A 119 -3.04 -5.84 5.46
CA LEU A 119 -2.03 -5.08 4.74
C LEU A 119 -1.02 -5.99 4.03
N GLY A 120 -0.63 -7.09 4.67
CA GLY A 120 0.21 -8.11 4.07
C GLY A 120 -0.44 -8.81 2.88
N ASN A 121 -1.70 -9.24 3.01
CA ASN A 121 -2.46 -9.82 1.89
C ASN A 121 -2.67 -8.81 0.76
N TYR A 122 -2.93 -7.55 1.09
CA TYR A 122 -3.11 -6.47 0.12
C TYR A 122 -1.82 -6.19 -0.64
N ALA A 123 -0.69 -6.07 0.07
CA ALA A 123 0.63 -5.90 -0.54
C ALA A 123 0.98 -7.10 -1.46
N TYR A 124 0.75 -8.33 -1.00
CA TYR A 124 0.96 -9.53 -1.83
C TYR A 124 0.06 -9.53 -3.07
N SER A 125 -1.25 -9.29 -2.90
CA SER A 125 -2.21 -9.26 -4.00
C SER A 125 -1.87 -8.17 -5.02
N MET A 126 -1.37 -7.03 -4.56
CA MET A 126 -0.93 -5.94 -5.43
C MET A 126 0.32 -6.32 -6.23
N LEU A 127 1.31 -7.01 -5.63
CA LEU A 127 2.47 -7.52 -6.37
C LEU A 127 2.06 -8.51 -7.46
N ILE A 128 1.20 -9.47 -7.12
CA ILE A 128 0.70 -10.45 -8.10
C ILE A 128 -0.13 -9.75 -9.19
N GLY A 129 -1.00 -8.81 -8.81
CA GLY A 129 -1.81 -8.02 -9.74
C GLY A 129 -0.99 -7.13 -10.67
N LEU A 130 0.22 -6.72 -10.28
CA LEU A 130 1.16 -5.99 -11.13
C LEU A 130 1.99 -6.91 -12.05
N GLY A 131 1.86 -8.24 -11.89
CA GLY A 131 2.53 -9.23 -12.72
C GLY A 131 3.82 -9.81 -12.13
N PHE A 132 4.16 -9.52 -10.87
CA PHE A 132 5.27 -10.18 -10.19
C PHE A 132 4.92 -11.64 -9.87
N LYS A 133 5.92 -12.52 -9.85
CA LYS A 133 5.79 -13.93 -9.47
C LYS A 133 6.29 -14.16 -8.05
N ASP A 134 5.86 -15.25 -7.42
CA ASP A 134 6.29 -15.61 -6.06
C ASP A 134 7.81 -15.72 -5.90
N ASN A 135 8.51 -16.18 -6.94
CA ASN A 135 9.95 -16.36 -6.98
C ASN A 135 10.70 -15.19 -7.64
N ASP A 136 10.03 -14.06 -7.87
CA ASP A 136 10.63 -12.91 -8.54
C ASP A 136 11.64 -12.20 -7.62
N ASP A 137 12.86 -12.00 -8.14
CA ASP A 137 13.96 -11.30 -7.48
C ASP A 137 14.18 -9.87 -8.04
N SER A 138 13.28 -9.42 -8.92
CA SER A 138 13.37 -8.13 -9.56
C SER A 138 12.91 -6.98 -8.67
N VAL A 139 12.12 -7.26 -7.63
CA VAL A 139 11.66 -6.27 -6.66
C VAL A 139 12.52 -6.30 -5.39
N CYS A 140 13.02 -5.14 -4.99
CA CYS A 140 13.73 -4.92 -3.73
C CYS A 140 12.90 -3.97 -2.84
N PHE A 141 12.95 -4.13 -1.52
CA PHE A 141 12.21 -3.27 -0.58
C PHE A 141 13.14 -2.46 0.33
N ALA A 142 14.45 -2.56 0.10
CA ALA A 142 15.46 -1.84 0.86
C ALA A 142 15.62 -0.39 0.36
N GLY A 143 16.12 0.49 1.22
CA GLY A 143 16.34 1.90 0.94
C GLY A 143 15.20 2.81 1.40
N ASP A 144 15.47 4.12 1.38
CA ASP A 144 14.53 5.19 1.71
C ASP A 144 14.29 6.04 0.47
N TYR A 145 13.27 5.64 -0.28
CA TYR A 145 12.88 6.28 -1.53
C TYR A 145 11.50 6.92 -1.38
N SER A 146 11.36 8.11 -1.92
CA SER A 146 10.12 8.89 -1.94
C SER A 146 10.10 9.79 -3.16
N TRP A 147 8.90 10.18 -3.60
CA TRP A 147 8.71 11.12 -4.70
C TRP A 147 9.18 12.55 -4.35
N THR A 148 9.30 12.88 -3.06
CA THR A 148 9.59 14.25 -2.58
C THR A 148 10.93 14.79 -3.07
N LEU A 149 11.99 13.96 -3.10
CA LEU A 149 13.29 14.37 -3.65
C LEU A 149 13.19 14.68 -5.16
N GLY A 150 12.45 13.84 -5.90
CA GLY A 150 12.23 14.05 -7.32
C GLY A 150 11.47 15.35 -7.61
N ALA A 151 10.47 15.69 -6.79
CA ALA A 151 9.73 16.94 -6.89
C ALA A 151 10.64 18.16 -6.69
N VAL A 152 11.48 18.15 -5.65
CA VAL A 152 12.45 19.24 -5.39
C VAL A 152 13.43 19.41 -6.55
N VAL A 153 13.98 18.31 -7.07
CA VAL A 153 14.90 18.35 -8.22
C VAL A 153 14.20 18.90 -9.46
N TYR A 154 12.96 18.47 -9.73
CA TYR A 154 12.18 18.96 -10.86
C TYR A 154 11.95 20.46 -10.77
N GLU A 155 11.54 20.97 -9.60
CA GLU A 155 11.31 22.41 -9.39
C GLU A 155 12.60 23.22 -9.53
N ALA A 156 13.70 22.77 -8.91
CA ALA A 156 14.98 23.46 -9.00
C ALA A 156 15.52 23.53 -10.45
N LEU A 157 15.34 22.47 -11.23
CA LEU A 157 15.74 22.45 -12.64
C LEU A 157 14.81 23.28 -13.53
N ALA A 158 13.50 23.31 -13.23
CA ALA A 158 12.56 24.19 -13.90
C ALA A 158 12.92 25.68 -13.67
N GLU A 159 13.31 26.05 -12.45
CA GLU A 159 13.81 27.39 -12.14
C GLU A 159 15.13 27.71 -12.85
N ALA A 160 16.06 26.77 -12.87
CA ALA A 160 17.36 26.95 -13.52
C ALA A 160 17.29 27.03 -15.06
N SER A 161 16.25 26.45 -15.66
CA SER A 161 16.02 26.46 -17.11
C SER A 161 15.11 27.60 -17.58
N ALA A 162 14.52 28.37 -16.66
CA ALA A 162 13.75 29.56 -17.00
C ALA A 162 14.67 30.68 -17.53
N PRO A 163 14.33 31.36 -18.63
CA PRO A 163 15.07 32.54 -19.07
C PRO A 163 15.07 33.60 -17.96
N PRO A 164 16.10 34.45 -17.85
CA PRO A 164 16.24 35.42 -16.77
C PRO A 164 15.10 36.46 -16.85
N THR A 165 13.96 36.12 -16.26
CA THR A 165 12.76 36.95 -16.23
C THR A 165 12.53 37.27 -14.77
N ARG A 166 12.55 38.57 -14.46
CA ARG A 166 12.46 39.16 -13.11
C ARG A 166 11.61 38.33 -12.16
N ARG A 167 12.20 38.01 -11.00
CA ARG A 167 11.55 37.42 -9.81
C ARG A 167 10.14 37.97 -9.62
N ARG A 168 9.13 37.19 -10.00
CA ARG A 168 7.71 37.38 -9.67
C ARG A 168 7.28 36.53 -8.46
N LEU A 169 8.22 36.17 -7.59
CA LEU A 169 7.93 35.43 -6.35
C LEU A 169 7.39 36.32 -5.21
N LEU A 170 7.03 37.58 -5.49
CA LEU A 170 6.52 38.52 -4.49
C LEU A 170 5.02 38.84 -4.61
N GLU A 171 4.27 38.18 -5.51
CA GLU A 171 2.84 38.48 -5.72
C GLU A 171 1.93 37.24 -5.68
N LEU A 172 2.27 36.25 -4.85
CA LEU A 172 1.30 35.24 -4.44
C LEU A 172 0.55 35.76 -3.19
N PRO A 173 -0.77 35.98 -3.25
CA PRO A 173 -1.52 36.35 -2.05
C PRO A 173 -1.39 35.24 -1.00
N GLY A 174 -0.79 35.56 0.15
CA GLY A 174 -0.69 34.66 1.30
C GLY A 174 0.71 34.13 1.65
N VAL A 175 1.76 34.43 0.87
CA VAL A 175 3.14 34.06 1.23
C VAL A 175 3.73 35.14 2.14
N GLN A 176 3.72 34.92 3.45
CA GLN A 176 4.46 35.77 4.38
C GLN A 176 5.95 35.46 4.35
N SER A 177 6.77 36.48 4.12
CA SER A 177 8.22 36.38 4.25
C SER A 177 8.63 36.16 5.70
N VAL A 178 9.50 35.18 5.93
CA VAL A 178 10.06 34.90 7.26
C VAL A 178 11.03 36.02 7.66
N PRO A 179 10.94 36.59 8.87
CA PRO A 179 11.87 37.63 9.33
C PRO A 179 13.27 37.04 9.53
N HIS A 180 14.30 37.80 9.13
CA HIS A 180 15.70 37.55 9.45
C HIS A 180 16.03 37.86 10.91
#